data_AF-B4W4C9-F1
#
_entry.id   AF-B4W4C9-F1
#
_cell.length_a   1.000
_cell.length_b   1.000
_cell.length_c   1.000
_cell.angle_alpha   90.00
_cell.angle_beta   90.00
_cell.angle_gamma   90.00
#
_symmetry.space_group_name_H-M   'P 1'
#
loop_
_entity.id
_entity.type
_entity.pdbx_description
1 polymer ?
#
loop_
_entity_poly.entity_id
_entity_poly.type
_entity_poly.pdbx_seq_one_letter_code
_entity_poly.pdbx_strand_id
1 'polypeptide(L)'
;MTSNDKSLWELLWRYDPNGLIVVDKDMTIKLVNPAFCKMFNVEQEAAIGESASTILTDVSDFQRVWDNDEVIQGKEKEYANHQLYVREVIFPIKEENIIAAILVNMSYELQRKRELIKVKRETVEKVNEVVDNQMKVVQEIAGILGETTATTKVSLLKIIQMVEQEMG
;
A
#
# COMPACT_ATOMS: atom_id res chain seq x y z
N MET A 1 -1.15 -0.15 -51.11
CA MET A 1 -0.85 -0.60 -49.73
C MET A 1 0.44 0.08 -49.31
N THR A 2 0.35 1.25 -48.69
CA THR A 2 1.50 2.06 -48.30
C THR A 2 1.84 1.76 -46.84
N SER A 3 3.01 1.18 -46.63
CA SER A 3 3.59 0.87 -45.32
C SER A 3 3.67 2.14 -44.48
N ASN A 4 2.92 2.16 -43.39
CA ASN A 4 2.99 3.21 -42.37
C ASN A 4 4.19 2.89 -41.46
N ASP A 5 5.40 3.23 -41.89
CA ASP A 5 6.61 3.11 -41.07
C ASP A 5 6.56 4.20 -39.99
N LYS A 6 5.81 3.91 -38.93
CA LYS A 6 5.95 4.65 -37.67
C LYS A 6 7.37 4.49 -37.18
N SER A 7 8.01 5.60 -36.87
CA SER A 7 9.37 5.57 -36.35
C SER A 7 9.46 4.73 -35.07
N LEU A 8 10.60 4.07 -34.82
CA LEU A 8 10.82 3.24 -33.64
C LEU A 8 10.46 3.96 -32.32
N TRP A 9 10.74 5.27 -32.23
CA TRP A 9 10.40 6.08 -31.06
C TRP A 9 8.89 6.26 -30.86
N GLU A 10 8.08 6.35 -31.94
CA GLU A 10 6.62 6.43 -31.84
C GLU A 10 6.04 5.15 -31.27
N LEU A 11 6.62 4.01 -31.67
CA LEU A 11 6.22 2.70 -31.17
C LEU A 11 6.58 2.57 -29.69
N LEU A 12 7.80 2.93 -29.29
CA LEU A 12 8.21 2.92 -27.88
C LEU A 12 7.30 3.82 -27.04
N TRP A 13 7.04 5.05 -27.48
CA TRP A 13 6.15 5.98 -26.81
C TRP A 13 4.72 5.44 -26.65
N ARG A 14 4.16 4.89 -27.73
CA ARG A 14 2.78 4.41 -27.78
C ARG A 14 2.55 3.13 -26.96
N TYR A 15 3.53 2.23 -26.95
CA TYR A 15 3.44 0.93 -26.28
C TYR A 15 4.09 0.91 -24.90
N ASP A 16 4.69 2.02 -24.44
CA ASP A 16 5.20 2.12 -23.07
C ASP A 16 4.06 1.86 -22.07
N PRO A 17 4.23 0.92 -21.12
CA PRO A 17 3.22 0.63 -20.11
C PRO A 17 3.09 1.73 -19.04
N ASN A 18 4.06 2.64 -18.95
CA ASN A 18 4.08 3.75 -18.01
C ASN A 18 3.42 4.99 -18.61
N GLY A 19 2.84 5.82 -17.75
CA GLY A 19 2.29 7.11 -18.16
C GLY A 19 3.42 8.04 -18.55
N LEU A 20 3.41 8.53 -19.79
CA LEU A 20 4.38 9.51 -20.27
C LEU A 20 3.65 10.83 -20.54
N ILE A 21 4.22 11.92 -20.04
CA ILE A 21 3.74 13.29 -20.26
C ILE A 21 4.92 14.21 -20.54
N VAL A 22 4.73 15.13 -21.47
CA VAL A 22 5.65 16.23 -21.75
C VAL A 22 4.88 17.54 -21.63
N VAL A 23 5.45 18.49 -20.90
CA VAL A 23 4.93 19.85 -20.75
C VAL A 23 5.98 20.86 -21.18
N ASP A 24 5.57 22.07 -21.55
CA ASP A 24 6.50 23.19 -21.72
C ASP A 24 6.76 23.93 -20.39
N LYS A 25 7.59 24.98 -20.47
CA LYS A 25 7.90 25.87 -19.34
C LYS A 25 6.68 26.54 -18.69
N ASP A 26 5.56 26.66 -19.41
CA ASP A 26 4.32 27.27 -18.93
C ASP A 26 3.37 26.19 -18.36
N MET A 27 3.88 24.96 -18.17
CA MET A 27 3.16 23.77 -17.73
C MET A 27 2.03 23.35 -18.68
N THR A 28 2.13 23.74 -19.95
CA THR A 28 1.16 23.33 -20.98
C THR A 28 1.54 21.98 -21.53
N ILE A 29 0.60 21.05 -21.55
CA ILE A 29 0.81 19.69 -22.05
C ILE A 29 1.09 19.74 -23.55
N LYS A 30 2.23 19.18 -23.96
CA LYS A 30 2.62 19.01 -25.36
C LYS A 30 2.34 17.61 -25.87
N LEU A 31 2.64 16.60 -25.07
CA LEU A 31 2.46 15.20 -25.45
C LEU A 31 2.03 14.38 -24.23
N VAL A 32 1.17 13.40 -24.48
CA VAL A 32 0.85 12.32 -23.55
C VAL A 32 0.82 11.01 -24.32
N ASN A 33 1.12 9.90 -23.65
CA ASN A 33 0.96 8.57 -24.25
C ASN A 33 -0.38 7.89 -23.85
N PRO A 34 -0.77 6.80 -24.52
CA PRO A 34 -2.03 6.12 -24.20
C PRO A 34 -2.09 5.56 -22.77
N ALA A 35 -0.96 5.17 -22.17
CA ALA A 35 -0.94 4.70 -20.80
C ALA A 35 -1.27 5.84 -19.82
N PHE A 36 -0.75 7.05 -20.04
CA PHE A 36 -1.11 8.24 -19.26
C PHE A 36 -2.62 8.53 -19.37
N CYS A 37 -3.15 8.55 -20.58
CA CYS A 37 -4.58 8.74 -20.83
C CYS A 37 -5.45 7.74 -20.06
N LYS A 38 -5.06 6.46 -20.05
CA LYS A 38 -5.74 5.41 -19.27
C LYS A 38 -5.61 5.61 -17.76
N MET A 39 -4.44 5.99 -17.27
CA MET A 39 -4.19 6.20 -15.84
C MET A 39 -5.04 7.34 -15.27
N PHE A 40 -5.17 8.44 -16.01
CA PHE A 40 -5.91 9.62 -15.57
C PHE A 40 -7.35 9.68 -16.11
N ASN A 41 -7.75 8.71 -16.94
CA ASN A 41 -9.05 8.65 -17.60
C ASN A 41 -9.37 9.94 -18.40
N VAL A 42 -8.44 10.31 -19.26
CA VAL A 42 -8.51 11.51 -20.10
C VAL A 42 -8.29 11.15 -21.58
N GLU A 43 -8.97 11.87 -22.47
CA GLU A 43 -8.74 11.77 -23.91
C GLU A 43 -7.48 12.54 -24.30
N GLN A 44 -6.69 11.98 -25.22
CA GLN A 44 -5.41 12.57 -25.63
C GLN A 44 -5.61 13.97 -26.24
N GLU A 45 -6.60 14.12 -27.10
CA GLU A 45 -6.93 15.36 -27.80
C GLU A 45 -7.43 16.45 -26.84
N ALA A 46 -8.03 16.07 -25.72
CA ALA A 46 -8.47 16.99 -24.68
C ALA A 46 -7.34 17.40 -23.74
N ALA A 47 -6.31 16.57 -23.59
CA ALA A 47 -5.17 16.85 -22.72
C ALA A 47 -4.14 17.77 -23.39
N ILE A 48 -3.86 17.58 -24.69
CA ILE A 48 -2.84 18.36 -25.40
C ILE A 48 -3.27 19.82 -25.51
N GLY A 49 -2.39 20.75 -25.11
CA GLY A 49 -2.64 22.19 -25.13
C GLY A 49 -3.28 22.73 -23.86
N GLU A 50 -3.76 21.87 -22.96
CA GLU A 50 -4.27 22.26 -21.65
C GLU A 50 -3.14 22.43 -20.63
N SER A 51 -3.42 23.17 -19.55
CA SER A 51 -2.52 23.21 -18.40
C SER A 51 -2.45 21.85 -17.74
N ALA A 52 -1.24 21.37 -17.44
CA ALA A 52 -1.02 20.11 -16.74
C ALA A 52 -1.70 20.06 -15.37
N SER A 53 -1.93 21.23 -14.75
CA SER A 53 -2.62 21.35 -13.47
C SER A 53 -4.09 20.91 -13.51
N THR A 54 -4.70 20.83 -14.69
CA THR A 54 -6.09 20.38 -14.87
C THR A 54 -6.23 18.87 -14.62
N ILE A 55 -5.17 18.11 -14.92
CA ILE A 55 -5.11 16.64 -14.80
C ILE A 55 -4.29 16.27 -13.58
N LEU A 56 -3.08 16.81 -13.49
CA LEU A 56 -2.15 16.62 -12.38
C LEU A 56 -2.45 17.68 -11.33
N THR A 57 -3.17 17.32 -10.27
CA THR A 57 -3.65 18.23 -9.21
C THR A 57 -2.54 19.10 -8.59
N ASP A 58 -1.28 18.69 -8.74
CA ASP A 58 -0.10 19.44 -8.31
C ASP A 58 1.05 19.26 -9.32
N VAL A 59 1.51 20.40 -9.86
CA VAL A 59 2.62 20.52 -10.84
C VAL A 59 3.89 21.14 -10.24
N SER A 60 3.95 21.32 -8.91
CA SER A 60 5.10 21.95 -8.24
C SER A 60 6.43 21.23 -8.52
N ASP A 61 6.39 19.90 -8.69
CA ASP A 61 7.57 19.11 -9.03
C ASP A 61 8.12 19.43 -10.42
N PHE A 62 7.25 19.69 -11.40
CA PHE A 62 7.66 20.09 -12.75
C PHE A 62 8.33 21.47 -12.72
N GLN A 63 7.73 22.40 -11.98
CA GLN A 63 8.30 23.74 -11.78
C GLN A 63 9.67 23.67 -11.09
N ARG A 64 9.80 22.84 -10.04
CA ARG A 64 11.05 22.67 -9.30
C ARG A 64 12.17 22.11 -10.15
N VAL A 65 11.87 21.06 -10.93
CA VAL A 65 12.80 20.44 -11.89
C VAL A 65 13.24 21.46 -12.94
N TRP A 66 12.33 22.30 -13.42
CA TRP A 66 12.66 23.35 -14.38
C TRP A 66 13.54 24.45 -13.76
N ASP A 67 13.17 24.99 -12.60
CA ASP A 67 13.87 26.13 -12.01
C ASP A 67 15.26 25.77 -11.49
N ASN A 68 15.42 24.56 -10.94
CA ASN A 68 16.66 24.10 -10.34
C ASN A 68 17.55 23.27 -11.28
N ASP A 69 17.05 22.97 -12.48
CA ASP A 69 17.71 22.10 -13.45
C ASP A 69 18.10 20.72 -12.86
N GLU A 70 17.17 20.14 -12.09
CA GLU A 70 17.38 18.89 -11.39
C GLU A 70 16.49 17.77 -11.92
N VAL A 71 16.89 16.52 -11.72
CA VAL A 71 16.07 15.35 -12.03
C VAL A 71 15.47 14.81 -10.73
N ILE A 72 14.15 14.66 -10.71
CA ILE A 72 13.47 13.89 -9.67
C ILE A 72 13.46 12.43 -10.11
N GLN A 73 14.04 11.55 -9.30
CA GLN A 73 14.04 10.11 -9.53
C GLN A 73 13.27 9.38 -8.44
N GLY A 74 12.23 8.65 -8.84
CA GLY A 74 11.57 7.69 -7.96
C GLY A 74 10.71 8.31 -6.86
N LYS A 75 10.23 9.55 -7.03
CA LYS A 75 9.32 10.18 -6.06
C LYS A 75 7.97 9.48 -6.13
N GLU A 76 7.46 9.02 -4.99
CA GLU A 76 6.12 8.42 -4.92
C GLU A 76 5.07 9.51 -4.70
N LYS A 77 3.96 9.43 -5.44
CA LYS A 77 2.86 10.40 -5.39
C LYS A 77 1.51 9.68 -5.49
N GLU A 78 0.54 10.16 -4.71
CA GLU A 78 -0.84 9.67 -4.76
C GLU A 78 -1.74 10.72 -5.40
N TYR A 79 -2.42 10.32 -6.48
CA TYR A 79 -3.49 11.07 -7.11
C TYR A 79 -4.82 10.52 -6.61
N ALA A 80 -5.26 11.03 -5.46
CA ALA A 80 -6.46 10.53 -4.76
C ALA A 80 -7.72 10.56 -5.64
N ASN A 81 -7.91 11.62 -6.45
CA ASN A 81 -9.05 11.76 -7.36
C ASN A 81 -9.11 10.67 -8.43
N HIS A 82 -7.98 10.02 -8.73
CA HIS A 82 -7.87 8.96 -9.72
C HIS A 82 -7.63 7.58 -9.09
N GLN A 83 -7.64 7.47 -7.74
CA GLN A 83 -7.26 6.25 -7.00
C GLN A 83 -5.92 5.66 -7.49
N LEU A 84 -5.01 6.55 -7.83
CA LEU A 84 -3.79 6.22 -8.55
C LEU A 84 -2.59 6.53 -7.65
N TYR A 85 -1.74 5.53 -7.48
CA TYR A 85 -0.48 5.67 -6.77
C TYR A 85 0.64 5.41 -7.76
N VAL A 86 1.52 6.40 -7.95
CA VAL A 86 2.59 6.34 -8.95
C VAL A 86 3.94 6.58 -8.31
N ARG A 87 4.96 6.10 -9.01
CA ARG A 87 6.33 6.53 -8.83
C ARG A 87 6.76 7.32 -10.06
N GLU A 88 7.21 8.54 -9.84
CA GLU A 88 7.48 9.53 -10.87
C GLU A 88 8.99 9.70 -11.07
N VAL A 89 9.36 9.86 -12.33
CA VAL A 89 10.67 10.37 -12.75
C VAL A 89 10.40 11.61 -13.59
N ILE A 90 10.94 12.76 -13.20
CA ILE A 90 10.68 14.05 -13.85
C ILE A 90 12.03 14.68 -14.17
N PHE A 91 12.23 15.09 -15.41
CA PHE A 91 13.49 15.67 -15.88
C PHE A 91 13.26 16.78 -16.92
N PRO A 92 14.08 17.84 -16.91
CA PRO A 92 14.01 18.87 -17.92
C PRO A 92 14.80 18.46 -19.16
N ILE A 93 14.37 18.92 -20.33
CA ILE A 93 15.13 18.89 -21.58
C ILE A 93 15.26 20.34 -22.03
N LYS A 94 16.31 21.01 -21.57
CA LYS A 94 16.49 22.46 -21.71
C LYS A 94 16.63 22.90 -23.17
N GLU A 95 17.28 22.07 -23.98
CA GLU A 95 17.50 22.29 -25.41
C GLU A 95 16.17 22.47 -26.17
N GLU A 96 15.13 21.77 -25.72
CA GLU A 96 13.81 21.74 -26.35
C GLU A 96 12.76 22.57 -25.58
N ASN A 97 13.14 23.21 -24.46
CA ASN A 97 12.24 23.94 -23.56
C ASN A 97 11.04 23.13 -23.05
N ILE A 98 11.27 21.85 -22.76
CA ILE A 98 10.25 20.94 -22.26
C ILE A 98 10.68 20.24 -20.97
N ILE A 99 9.69 19.71 -20.25
CA ILE A 99 9.86 18.88 -19.06
C ILE A 99 9.11 17.58 -19.34
N ALA A 100 9.80 16.46 -19.18
CA ALA A 100 9.22 15.14 -19.37
C ALA A 100 9.02 14.46 -18.01
N ALA A 101 7.94 13.71 -17.88
CA ALA A 101 7.70 12.84 -16.73
C ALA A 101 7.28 11.44 -17.15
N ILE A 102 7.78 10.46 -16.39
CA ILE A 102 7.45 9.05 -16.49
C ILE A 102 6.76 8.65 -15.19
N LEU A 103 5.53 8.16 -15.29
CA LEU A 103 4.67 7.77 -14.17
C LEU A 103 4.49 6.26 -14.20
N VAL A 104 5.16 5.58 -13.27
CA VAL A 104 5.04 4.13 -13.09
C VAL A 104 3.89 3.87 -12.13
N ASN A 105 2.83 3.20 -12.59
CA ASN A 105 1.70 2.84 -11.73
C ASN A 105 2.11 1.76 -10.71
N MET A 106 1.96 2.09 -9.43
CA MET A 106 2.30 1.26 -8.29
C MET A 106 1.05 0.88 -7.46
N SER A 107 -0.16 1.22 -7.91
CA SER A 107 -1.42 0.97 -7.18
C SER A 107 -1.62 -0.50 -6.84
N TYR A 108 -1.35 -1.40 -7.79
CA TYR A 108 -1.53 -2.84 -7.58
C TYR A 108 -0.63 -3.40 -6.47
N GLU A 109 0.66 -3.02 -6.51
CA GLU A 109 1.64 -3.43 -5.51
C GLU A 109 1.30 -2.86 -4.13
N LEU A 110 0.85 -1.60 -4.07
CA LEU A 110 0.41 -0.97 -2.84
C LEU A 110 -0.81 -1.69 -2.25
N GLN A 111 -1.79 -2.06 -3.08
CA GLN A 111 -2.97 -2.82 -2.65
C GLN A 111 -2.57 -4.20 -2.10
N ARG A 112 -1.76 -4.96 -2.82
CA ARG A 112 -1.26 -6.27 -2.35
C ARG A 112 -0.53 -6.16 -1.02
N LYS A 113 0.31 -5.14 -0.87
CA LYS A 113 1.03 -4.86 0.38
C LYS A 113 0.05 -4.59 1.54
N ARG A 114 -1.00 -3.78 1.29
CA ARG A 114 -2.05 -3.48 2.28
C ARG A 114 -2.83 -4.75 2.67
N GLU A 115 -3.23 -5.57 1.71
CA GLU A 115 -3.92 -6.84 1.96
C GLU A 115 -3.07 -7.81 2.79
N LEU A 116 -1.78 -7.94 2.46
CA LEU A 116 -0.86 -8.79 3.22
C LEU A 116 -0.72 -8.32 4.67
N ILE A 117 -0.64 -7.00 4.90
CA ILE A 117 -0.58 -6.42 6.25
C ILE A 117 -1.86 -6.75 7.02
N LYS A 118 -3.03 -6.67 6.38
CA LYS A 118 -4.32 -7.02 6.99
C LYS A 118 -4.36 -8.48 7.42
N VAL A 119 -4.01 -9.41 6.53
CA VAL A 119 -3.97 -10.85 6.85
C VAL A 119 -3.00 -11.15 8.01
N LYS A 120 -1.83 -10.51 8.03
CA LYS A 120 -0.87 -10.66 9.13
C LYS A 120 -1.46 -10.20 10.46
N ARG A 121 -2.17 -9.06 10.49
CA ARG A 121 -2.83 -8.57 11.70
C ARG A 121 -3.91 -9.52 12.20
N GLU A 122 -4.81 -9.96 11.32
CA GLU A 122 -5.86 -10.93 11.65
C GLU A 122 -5.28 -12.25 12.19
N THR A 123 -4.13 -12.67 11.66
CA THR A 123 -3.43 -13.87 12.15
C THR A 123 -2.93 -13.69 13.58
N VAL A 124 -2.34 -12.53 13.89
CA VAL A 124 -1.87 -12.22 15.26
C VAL A 124 -3.05 -12.16 16.24
N GLU A 125 -4.16 -11.53 15.84
CA GLU A 125 -5.38 -11.46 16.64
C GLU A 125 -5.93 -12.86 16.97
N LYS A 126 -6.01 -13.75 15.98
CA LYS A 126 -6.43 -15.15 16.19
C LYS A 126 -5.50 -15.92 17.12
N VAL A 127 -4.18 -15.71 17.00
CA VAL A 127 -3.22 -16.35 17.91
C VAL A 127 -3.45 -15.89 19.35
N ASN A 128 -3.65 -14.59 19.56
CA ASN A 128 -3.95 -14.05 20.89
C ASN A 128 -5.27 -14.60 21.45
N GLU A 129 -6.32 -14.71 20.62
CA GLU A 129 -7.59 -15.31 21.02
C GLU A 129 -7.42 -16.76 21.49
N VAL A 130 -6.62 -17.56 20.78
CA VAL A 130 -6.32 -18.94 21.18
C VAL A 130 -5.57 -18.96 22.52
N VAL A 131 -4.58 -18.09 22.71
CA VAL A 131 -3.85 -17.98 23.98
C VAL A 131 -4.77 -17.61 25.13
N ASP A 132 -5.65 -16.63 24.94
CA ASP A 132 -6.62 -16.19 25.94
C ASP A 132 -7.59 -17.33 26.31
N ASN A 133 -8.06 -18.09 25.32
CA ASN A 133 -8.91 -19.26 25.57
C ASN A 133 -8.16 -20.36 26.32
N GLN A 134 -6.89 -20.62 26.01
CA GLN A 134 -6.07 -21.57 26.77
C GLN A 134 -5.86 -21.09 28.22
N MET A 135 -5.67 -19.79 28.45
CA MET A 135 -5.55 -19.25 29.81
C MET A 135 -6.83 -19.42 30.63
N LYS A 136 -8.02 -19.24 30.01
CA LYS A 136 -9.30 -19.55 30.67
C LYS A 136 -9.41 -21.02 31.06
N VAL A 137 -9.05 -21.94 30.15
CA VAL A 137 -9.04 -23.38 30.45
C VAL A 137 -8.09 -23.71 31.61
N VAL A 138 -6.89 -23.11 31.64
CA VAL A 138 -5.95 -23.27 32.75
C VAL A 138 -6.54 -22.77 34.06
N GLN A 139 -7.25 -21.63 34.07
CA GLN A 139 -7.93 -21.11 35.25
C GLN A 139 -9.05 -22.03 35.75
N GLU A 140 -9.85 -22.61 34.85
CA GLU A 140 -10.88 -23.60 35.19
C GLU A 140 -10.26 -24.86 35.81
N ILE A 141 -9.20 -25.40 35.20
CA ILE A 141 -8.46 -26.56 35.73
C ILE A 141 -7.91 -26.23 37.12
N ALA A 142 -7.29 -25.06 37.30
CA ALA A 142 -6.76 -24.63 38.58
C ALA A 142 -7.86 -24.50 39.65
N GLY A 143 -9.04 -24.01 39.27
CA GLY A 143 -10.22 -23.95 40.14
C GLY A 143 -10.67 -25.33 40.59
N ILE A 144 -10.87 -26.27 39.66
CA ILE A 144 -11.27 -27.66 39.94
C ILE A 144 -10.23 -28.37 40.81
N LEU A 145 -8.94 -28.17 40.51
CA LEU A 145 -7.85 -28.74 41.27
C LEU A 145 -7.82 -28.20 42.71
N GLY A 146 -8.07 -26.90 42.88
CA GLY A 146 -8.20 -26.25 44.19
C GLY A 146 -9.36 -26.83 45.01
N GLU A 147 -10.54 -26.97 44.39
CA GLU A 147 -11.73 -27.55 45.02
C GLU A 147 -11.51 -29.02 45.45
N THR A 148 -10.94 -29.82 44.55
CA THR A 148 -10.64 -31.24 44.82
C THR A 148 -9.60 -31.39 45.93
N THR A 149 -8.58 -30.53 45.96
CA THR A 149 -7.54 -30.53 46.99
C THR A 149 -8.12 -30.14 48.35
N ALA A 150 -8.99 -29.13 48.41
CA ALA A 150 -9.67 -28.72 49.63
C ALA A 150 -10.58 -29.85 50.17
N THR A 151 -11.35 -30.48 49.29
CA THR A 151 -12.21 -31.64 49.64
C THR A 151 -11.39 -32.82 50.17
N THR A 152 -10.28 -33.13 49.52
CA THR A 152 -9.36 -34.21 49.94
C THR A 152 -8.78 -33.92 51.32
N LYS A 153 -8.33 -32.68 51.57
CA LYS A 153 -7.81 -32.26 52.88
C LYS A 153 -8.85 -32.44 53.99
N VAL A 154 -10.10 -32.01 53.76
CA VAL A 154 -11.18 -32.18 54.75
C VAL A 154 -11.44 -33.65 55.05
N SER A 155 -11.50 -34.50 54.02
CA SER A 155 -11.71 -35.94 54.20
C SER A 155 -10.57 -36.60 54.99
N LEU A 156 -9.31 -36.26 54.70
CA LEU A 156 -8.16 -36.77 55.44
C LEU A 156 -8.15 -36.31 56.91
N LEU A 157 -8.48 -35.05 57.17
CA LEU A 157 -8.59 -34.54 58.55
C LEU A 157 -9.67 -35.26 59.35
N LYS A 158 -10.82 -35.59 58.73
CA LYS A 158 -11.87 -36.38 59.38
C LYS A 158 -11.37 -37.79 59.74
N ILE A 159 -10.63 -38.43 58.84
CA ILE A 159 -10.03 -39.75 59.11
C ILE A 159 -9.04 -39.67 60.27
N ILE A 160 -8.16 -38.67 60.29
CA ILE A 160 -7.21 -38.45 61.39
C ILE A 160 -7.95 -38.29 62.72
N GLN A 161 -9.00 -37.46 62.76
CA GLN A 161 -9.80 -37.25 63.98
C GLN A 161 -10.49 -38.53 64.48
N MET A 162 -11.01 -39.36 63.58
CA MET A 162 -11.61 -40.65 63.95
C MET A 162 -10.58 -41.60 64.58
N VAL A 163 -9.38 -41.68 63.99
CA VAL A 163 -8.30 -42.52 64.51
C VAL A 163 -7.80 -42.01 65.87
N GLU A 164 -7.68 -40.69 66.05
CA GLU A 164 -7.29 -40.10 67.35
C GLU A 164 -8.33 -40.37 68.45
N GLN A 165 -9.62 -40.42 68.12
CA GLN A 165 -10.69 -40.75 69.06
C GLN A 165 -10.69 -42.23 69.49
N GLU A 166 -10.28 -43.16 68.62
CA GLU A 166 -10.18 -44.58 68.96
C GLU A 166 -8.91 -44.92 69.78
N MET A 167 -7.89 -44.06 69.73
CA MET A 167 -6.63 -44.23 70.46
C MET A 167 -6.61 -43.62 71.88
N GLY A 168 -7.66 -42.88 72.27
CA GLY A 168 -7.84 -42.29 73.61
C GLY A 168 -8.83 -43.07 74.46
#